data_AF-A0A0S4L4Y5-F1
#
_entry.id   AF-A0A0S4L4Y5-F1
#
_cell.length_a   1.000
_cell.length_b   1.000
_cell.length_c   1.000
_cell.angle_alpha   90.00
_cell.angle_beta   90.00
_cell.angle_gamma   90.00
#
_symmetry.space_group_name_H-M   'P 1'
#
loop_
_entity.id
_entity.type
_entity.pdbx_description
1 polymer ?
#
loop_
_entity_poly.entity_id
_entity_poly.type
_entity_poly.pdbx_seq_one_letter_code
_entity_poly.pdbx_strand_id
1 'polypeptide(L)' 'MTKSKNVQVKKLTTDQARKMFDRQAKTYLKMSGSEFIKRWDSGKFNGSADTPNVMRVAMLLPFGR' A
#
# COMPACT_ATOMS: atom_id res chain seq x y z
N MET A 1 -20.70 6.34 27.83
CA MET A 1 -19.36 6.97 27.79
C MET A 1 -18.52 6.28 26.72
N THR A 2 -18.40 6.88 25.54
CA THR A 2 -17.55 6.34 24.46
C THR A 2 -16.11 6.79 24.73
N LYS A 3 -15.22 5.85 25.08
CA LYS A 3 -13.78 6.13 25.23
C LYS A 3 -13.23 6.60 23.88
N SER A 4 -12.82 7.86 23.79
CA SER A 4 -12.03 8.34 22.65
C SER A 4 -10.67 7.65 22.68
N LYS A 5 -10.32 6.89 21.64
CA LYS A 5 -8.97 6.34 21.50
C LYS A 5 -8.04 7.51 21.14
N ASN A 6 -6.96 7.70 21.90
CA ASN A 6 -5.89 8.62 21.52
C ASN A 6 -5.24 8.13 20.22
N VAL A 7 -5.62 8.73 19.08
CA VAL A 7 -5.01 8.44 17.78
C VAL A 7 -3.70 9.23 17.69
N GLN A 8 -2.57 8.53 17.63
CA GLN A 8 -1.27 9.15 17.36
C GLN A 8 -1.00 9.11 15.85
N VAL A 9 -0.81 10.28 15.24
CA VAL A 9 -0.41 10.43 13.84
C VAL A 9 1.09 10.73 13.79
N LYS A 10 1.84 9.95 13.01
CA LYS A 10 3.28 10.15 12.79
C LYS A 10 3.53 10.52 11.32
N LYS A 11 4.23 11.63 11.08
CA LYS A 11 4.73 11.97 9.75
C LYS A 11 5.86 11.03 9.36
N LEU A 12 5.82 10.52 8.14
CA LEU A 12 6.89 9.71 7.56
C LEU A 12 7.72 10.58 6.61
N THR A 13 9.02 10.32 6.53
CA THR A 13 9.83 10.79 5.40
C THR A 13 9.48 10.02 4.14
N THR A 14 9.87 10.52 2.97
CA THR A 14 9.67 9.82 1.68
C THR A 14 10.22 8.40 1.70
N ASP A 15 11.43 8.18 2.24
CA ASP A 15 12.02 6.84 2.32
C ASP A 15 11.28 5.93 3.30
N GLN A 16 10.78 6.48 4.41
CA GLN A 16 9.96 5.72 5.36
C GLN A 16 8.60 5.35 4.74
N ALA A 17 8.00 6.25 3.96
CA ALA A 17 6.77 5.99 3.23
C ALA A 17 6.97 4.90 2.17
N ARG A 18 8.06 4.95 1.40
CA ARG A 18 8.43 3.91 0.43
C ARG A 18 8.68 2.55 1.08
N LYS A 19 9.38 2.51 2.21
CA LYS A 19 9.59 1.26 2.99
C LYS A 19 8.30 0.72 3.57
N MET A 20 7.37 1.60 4.00
CA MET A 20 6.06 1.21 4.47
C MET A 20 5.25 0.58 3.34
N PHE A 21 5.23 1.22 2.17
CA PHE A 21 4.57 0.70 0.97
C PHE A 21 5.10 -0.68 0.56
N ASP A 22 6.43 -0.84 0.46
CA ASP A 22 7.06 -2.12 0.13
C ASP A 22 6.68 -3.23 1.12
N ARG A 23 6.60 -2.91 2.41
CA ARG A 23 6.14 -3.85 3.43
C ARG A 23 4.69 -4.29 3.19
N GLN A 24 3.78 -3.39 2.87
CA GLN A 24 2.37 -3.72 2.62
C GLN A 24 2.21 -4.58 1.36
N ALA A 25 2.93 -4.28 0.29
CA ALA A 25 2.96 -5.11 -0.92
C ALA A 25 3.45 -6.54 -0.61
N LYS A 26 4.52 -6.67 0.19
CA LYS A 26 5.02 -7.98 0.64
C LYS A 26 4.02 -8.73 1.50
N THR A 27 3.35 -8.04 2.42
CA THR A 27 2.37 -8.65 3.33
C THR A 27 1.16 -9.20 2.58
N TYR A 28 0.54 -8.38 1.72
CA TYR A 28 -0.74 -8.72 1.10
C TYR A 28 -0.62 -9.49 -0.22
N LEU A 29 0.46 -9.24 -0.98
CA LEU A 29 0.58 -9.72 -2.36
C LEU A 29 1.86 -10.53 -2.60
N LYS A 30 2.68 -10.75 -1.56
CA LYS A 30 3.91 -11.55 -1.61
C LYS A 30 4.90 -11.08 -2.68
N MET A 31 4.89 -9.78 -2.99
CA MET A 31 5.80 -9.15 -3.95
C MET A 31 6.36 -7.85 -3.38
N SER A 32 7.48 -7.38 -3.95
CA SER A 32 8.02 -6.06 -3.60
C SER A 32 7.07 -4.94 -4.06
N GLY A 33 7.17 -3.77 -3.42
CA GLY A 33 6.41 -2.59 -3.82
C GLY A 33 6.73 -2.15 -5.26
N SER A 34 8.00 -2.22 -5.66
CA SER A 34 8.42 -1.87 -7.03
C SER A 34 7.87 -2.84 -8.07
N GLU A 35 7.80 -4.14 -7.75
CA GLU A 35 7.15 -5.13 -8.61
C GLU A 35 5.64 -4.90 -8.72
N PHE A 36 4.99 -4.55 -7.61
CA PHE A 36 3.58 -4.17 -7.64
C PHE A 36 3.32 -2.98 -8.55
N ILE A 37 4.09 -1.89 -8.43
CA ILE A 37 3.96 -0.70 -9.29
C ILE A 37 4.11 -1.09 -10.77
N LYS A 38 5.14 -1.87 -11.12
CA LYS A 38 5.35 -2.32 -12.51
C LYS A 38 4.16 -3.11 -13.05
N ARG A 39 3.58 -4.01 -12.24
CA ARG A 39 2.42 -4.82 -12.64
C ARG A 39 1.12 -4.00 -12.68
N TRP A 40 0.99 -3.02 -11.79
CA TRP A 40 -0.12 -2.07 -11.80
C TRP A 40 -0.10 -1.22 -13.06
N ASP A 41 1.04 -0.62 -13.38
CA ASP A 41 1.21 0.26 -14.53
C ASP A 41 1.08 -0.48 -15.87
N SER A 42 1.34 -1.79 -15.90
CA SER A 42 1.09 -2.63 -17.08
C SER A 42 -0.36 -3.12 -17.21
N GLY A 43 -1.25 -2.75 -16.28
CA GLY A 43 -2.63 -3.20 -16.27
C GLY A 43 -2.80 -4.68 -15.90
N LYS A 44 -1.78 -5.33 -15.30
CA LYS A 44 -1.83 -6.75 -14.92
C LYS A 44 -2.95 -7.07 -13.92
N PHE A 45 -3.42 -6.05 -13.18
CA PHE A 45 -4.53 -6.16 -12.24
C PHE A 45 -5.87 -5.69 -12.81
N ASN A 46 -5.96 -5.37 -14.12
CA ASN A 46 -7.25 -5.06 -14.76
C ASN A 46 -8.16 -6.30 -14.66
N GLY A 47 -9.34 -6.15 -14.04
CA GLY A 47 -10.24 -7.26 -13.73
C GLY A 47 -9.89 -8.07 -12.46
N SER A 48 -8.75 -7.77 -11.81
CA SER A 48 -8.38 -8.28 -10.47
C SER A 48 -8.37 -7.17 -9.41
N ALA A 49 -8.65 -5.93 -9.82
CA ALA A 49 -8.79 -4.77 -8.96
C ALA A 49 -9.89 -4.98 -7.90
N ASP A 50 -10.85 -5.88 -8.11
CA ASP A 50 -11.87 -6.16 -7.09
C ASP A 50 -11.37 -7.06 -5.95
N THR A 51 -10.12 -7.56 -6.03
CA THR A 51 -9.54 -8.30 -4.92
C THR A 51 -9.16 -7.34 -3.78
N PRO A 52 -9.66 -7.55 -2.54
CA PRO A 52 -9.43 -6.61 -1.43
C PRO A 52 -7.94 -6.34 -1.14
N ASN A 53 -7.08 -7.34 -1.36
CA ASN A 53 -5.64 -7.21 -1.16
C ASN A 53 -4.98 -6.31 -2.20
N VAL A 54 -5.37 -6.38 -3.47
CA VAL A 54 -4.85 -5.50 -4.51
C VAL A 54 -5.28 -4.06 -4.24
N MET A 55 -6.55 -3.83 -3.88
CA MET A 55 -7.04 -2.48 -3.57
C MET A 55 -6.33 -1.85 -2.38
N ARG A 56 -6.10 -2.63 -1.30
CA ARG A 56 -5.37 -2.14 -0.12
C ARG A 56 -3.98 -1.62 -0.48
N VAL A 57 -3.27 -2.29 -1.38
CA VAL A 57 -1.94 -1.88 -1.82
C VAL A 57 -2.02 -0.74 -2.84
N ALA A 58 -3.01 -0.78 -3.75
CA ALA A 58 -3.23 0.27 -4.75
C ALA A 58 -3.53 1.64 -4.13
N MET A 59 -4.31 1.68 -3.04
CA MET A 59 -4.58 2.92 -2.28
C MET A 59 -3.31 3.57 -1.72
N LEU A 60 -2.21 2.81 -1.60
CA LEU A 60 -0.93 3.28 -1.08
C LEU A 60 0.08 3.66 -2.17
N LEU A 61 -0.29 3.59 -3.46
CA LEU A 61 0.57 3.96 -4.60
C LEU A 61 1.24 5.35 -4.46
N PRO A 62 0.59 6.41 -3.94
CA PRO A 62 1.24 7.70 -3.74
C PRO A 62 2.46 7.67 -2.80
N PHE A 63 2.58 6.66 -1.93
CA PHE A 63 3.72 6.50 -1.02
C PHE A 63 4.85 5.65 -1.62
N GLY A 64 4.60 4.98 -2.75
CA GLY A 64 5.55 4.13 -3.45
C GLY A 64 6.32 4.82 -4.58
N ARG A 65 5.85 5.99 -5.02
CA ARG A 65 6.47 6.84 -6.07
C ARG A 65 7.19 8.00 -5.39
#